data_AF-A0A660UP27-F1
#
_entry.id   AF-A0A660UP27-F1
#
_cell.length_a   1.000
_cell.length_b   1.000
_cell.length_c   1.000
_cell.angle_alpha   90.00
_cell.angle_beta   90.00
_cell.angle_gamma   90.00
#
_symmetry.space_group_name_H-M   'P 1'
#
loop_
_entity.id
_entity.type
_entity.pdbx_description
1 polymer ?
#
loop_
_entity_poly.entity_id
_entity_poly.type
_entity_poly.pdbx_seq_one_letter_code
_entity_poly.pdbx_strand_id
1 'polypeptide(L)'
;RHKPSGLVYVFERKSTSKNLTDNTYWDRLRTDDQITTYLYHLRMAQQLGQLEKIGIMADDPPIHGTFYDVWHKPGTNPKKLSQGGSKKFIESGEYCGQEFELSPSKEVNGVAPSIVPGKKEGAFSIFETPEMYGARLLQDIASQPETYFAQREIARTDQQLAQYQQNLANLVKLIRYVQEHGLWYGHDRMCESPFRCDFLPIRNTVGCLNVEEEDVPEGFKKREKKSD
;
A
#
# COMPACT_ATOMS: atom_id res chain seq x y z
N ARG A 1 -19.27 -12.12 3.69
CA ARG A 1 -20.65 -11.72 3.33
C ARG A 1 -20.94 -10.37 3.96
N HIS A 2 -21.47 -9.42 3.18
CA HIS A 2 -21.89 -8.11 3.66
C HIS A 2 -23.19 -8.27 4.46
N LYS A 3 -23.19 -7.90 5.75
CA LYS A 3 -24.31 -8.19 6.65
C LYS A 3 -25.66 -7.64 6.16
N PRO A 4 -25.76 -6.37 5.68
CA PRO A 4 -27.03 -5.83 5.20
C PRO A 4 -27.58 -6.48 3.92
N SER A 5 -26.72 -6.79 2.94
CA SER A 5 -27.18 -7.30 1.64
C SER A 5 -27.11 -8.82 1.47
N GLY A 6 -26.41 -9.53 2.36
CA GLY A 6 -26.16 -10.97 2.24
C GLY A 6 -25.15 -11.36 1.14
N LEU A 7 -24.81 -10.44 0.25
CA LEU A 7 -23.91 -10.65 -0.88
C LEU A 7 -22.46 -10.87 -0.42
N VAL A 8 -21.69 -11.58 -1.24
CA VAL A 8 -20.26 -11.80 -1.02
C VAL A 8 -19.47 -10.72 -1.76
N TYR A 9 -18.47 -10.15 -1.09
CA TYR A 9 -17.56 -9.14 -1.64
C TYR A 9 -16.12 -9.54 -1.34
N VAL A 10 -15.21 -9.09 -2.20
CA VAL A 10 -13.78 -9.02 -1.89
C VAL A 10 -13.57 -7.86 -0.91
N PHE A 11 -12.79 -8.08 0.15
CA PHE A 11 -12.39 -7.02 1.07
C PHE A 11 -10.91 -6.72 0.89
N GLU A 12 -10.60 -5.57 0.32
CA GLU A 12 -9.23 -5.09 0.11
C GLU A 12 -8.95 -3.94 1.08
N ARG A 13 -7.80 -3.99 1.75
CA ARG A 13 -7.39 -2.97 2.72
C ARG A 13 -6.02 -2.41 2.33
N LYS A 14 -5.93 -1.09 2.16
CA LYS A 14 -4.69 -0.41 1.78
C LYS A 14 -4.40 0.80 2.66
N SER A 15 -3.12 1.12 2.72
CA SER A 15 -2.62 2.41 3.18
C SER A 15 -2.24 3.27 1.99
N THR A 16 -2.43 4.59 2.07
CA THR A 16 -1.96 5.50 1.01
C THR A 16 -1.46 6.82 1.58
N SER A 17 -0.46 7.43 0.96
CA SER A 17 -0.11 8.84 1.23
C SER A 17 -0.84 9.82 0.30
N LYS A 18 -1.70 9.31 -0.58
CA LYS A 18 -2.51 10.14 -1.50
C LYS A 18 -3.76 10.64 -0.80
N ASN A 19 -4.21 11.83 -1.20
CA ASN A 19 -5.44 12.40 -0.69
C ASN A 19 -6.65 11.53 -1.07
N LEU A 20 -7.53 11.24 -0.10
CA LEU A 20 -8.76 10.46 -0.28
C LEU A 20 -9.97 11.33 -0.65
N THR A 21 -9.91 12.64 -0.43
CA THR A 21 -11.00 13.56 -0.76
C THR A 21 -11.05 13.93 -2.24
N ASP A 22 -9.94 13.71 -2.96
CA ASP A 22 -9.88 13.86 -4.41
C ASP A 22 -10.44 12.62 -5.14
N ASN A 23 -11.25 12.87 -6.18
CA ASN A 23 -11.78 11.83 -7.04
C ASN A 23 -10.70 11.12 -7.85
N THR A 24 -9.55 11.75 -8.14
CA THR A 24 -8.48 11.13 -8.95
C THR A 24 -7.99 9.81 -8.35
N TYR A 25 -7.92 9.71 -7.02
CA TYR A 25 -7.53 8.48 -6.33
C TYR A 25 -8.54 7.36 -6.63
N TRP A 26 -9.83 7.64 -6.47
CA TRP A 26 -10.91 6.68 -6.65
C TRP A 26 -11.15 6.32 -8.12
N ASP A 27 -10.99 7.27 -9.02
CA ASP A 27 -11.15 7.06 -10.46
C ASP A 27 -10.08 6.12 -11.00
N ARG A 28 -8.83 6.25 -10.50
CA ARG A 28 -7.78 5.27 -10.82
C ARG A 28 -8.16 3.85 -10.40
N LEU A 29 -8.83 3.68 -9.25
CA LEU A 29 -9.24 2.34 -8.80
C LEU A 29 -10.28 1.69 -9.72
N ARG A 30 -10.95 2.45 -10.59
CA ARG A 30 -11.87 1.90 -11.61
C ARG A 30 -11.14 1.18 -12.74
N THR A 31 -9.87 1.52 -12.98
CA THR A 31 -9.03 0.91 -14.01
C THR A 31 -7.91 0.06 -13.42
N ASP A 32 -7.92 -0.14 -12.09
CA ASP A 32 -6.91 -0.93 -11.41
C ASP A 32 -7.09 -2.43 -11.71
N ASP A 33 -6.06 -3.03 -12.29
CA ASP A 33 -6.03 -4.44 -12.68
C ASP A 33 -5.99 -5.37 -11.46
N GLN A 34 -5.37 -4.98 -10.35
CA GLN A 34 -5.29 -5.82 -9.14
C GLN A 34 -6.70 -6.09 -8.57
N ILE A 35 -7.53 -5.05 -8.50
CA ILE A 35 -8.93 -5.20 -8.05
C ILE A 35 -9.71 -6.11 -9.00
N THR A 36 -9.54 -5.91 -10.31
CA THR A 36 -10.21 -6.71 -11.34
C THR A 36 -9.77 -8.18 -11.27
N THR A 37 -8.47 -8.42 -11.03
CA THR A 37 -7.85 -9.74 -10.86
C THR A 37 -8.52 -10.53 -9.75
N TYR A 38 -8.65 -9.94 -8.55
CA TYR A 38 -9.24 -10.63 -7.41
C TYR A 38 -10.69 -11.01 -7.65
N LEU A 39 -11.49 -10.07 -8.15
CA LEU A 39 -12.90 -10.32 -8.42
C LEU A 39 -13.08 -11.39 -9.51
N TYR A 40 -12.32 -11.30 -10.61
CA TYR A 40 -12.36 -12.26 -11.71
C TYR A 40 -12.03 -13.67 -11.22
N HIS A 41 -10.89 -13.85 -10.55
CA HIS A 41 -10.47 -15.18 -10.11
C HIS A 41 -11.39 -15.78 -9.06
N LEU A 42 -11.94 -14.96 -8.15
CA LEU A 42 -12.90 -15.47 -7.16
C LEU A 42 -14.23 -15.88 -7.80
N ARG A 43 -14.73 -15.14 -8.80
CA ARG A 43 -15.91 -15.57 -9.57
C ARG A 43 -15.65 -16.86 -10.35
N MET A 44 -14.47 -17.01 -10.94
CA MET A 44 -14.07 -18.27 -11.59
C MET A 44 -14.00 -19.43 -10.58
N ALA A 45 -13.37 -19.21 -9.42
CA ALA A 45 -13.27 -20.21 -8.37
C ALA A 45 -14.66 -20.60 -7.82
N GLN A 46 -15.58 -19.63 -7.70
CA GLN A 46 -16.99 -19.90 -7.35
C GLN A 46 -17.63 -20.83 -8.37
N GLN A 47 -17.56 -20.48 -9.66
CA GLN A 47 -18.16 -21.29 -10.74
C GLN A 47 -17.58 -22.71 -10.83
N LEU A 48 -16.31 -22.87 -10.49
CA LEU A 48 -15.63 -24.17 -10.46
C LEU A 48 -15.86 -24.96 -9.15
N GLY A 49 -16.70 -24.48 -8.23
CA GLY A 49 -16.97 -25.12 -6.94
C GLY A 49 -15.79 -25.08 -5.95
N GLN A 50 -14.74 -24.34 -6.25
CA GLN A 50 -13.51 -24.32 -5.44
C GLN A 50 -13.69 -23.59 -4.10
N LEU A 51 -14.76 -22.80 -3.96
CA LEU A 51 -15.09 -22.03 -2.77
C LEU A 51 -16.15 -22.70 -1.88
N GLU A 52 -16.67 -23.87 -2.25
CA GLU A 52 -17.71 -24.58 -1.48
C GLU A 52 -17.23 -24.90 -0.05
N LYS A 53 -15.94 -25.24 0.09
CA LYS A 53 -15.28 -25.49 1.38
C LYS A 53 -15.32 -24.31 2.37
N ILE A 54 -15.56 -23.09 1.88
CA ILE A 54 -15.72 -21.89 2.71
C ILE A 54 -17.16 -21.34 2.68
N GLY A 55 -18.13 -22.15 2.23
CA GLY A 55 -19.54 -21.80 2.26
C GLY A 55 -19.99 -20.83 1.16
N ILE A 56 -19.29 -20.81 0.03
CA ILE A 56 -19.69 -20.07 -1.18
C ILE A 56 -19.93 -21.11 -2.28
N MET A 57 -21.19 -21.30 -2.65
CA MET A 57 -21.59 -22.34 -3.59
C MET A 57 -21.50 -21.85 -5.04
N ALA A 58 -21.42 -22.79 -5.99
CA ALA A 58 -21.37 -22.45 -7.42
C ALA A 58 -22.68 -21.82 -7.93
N ASP A 59 -23.80 -22.13 -7.29
CA ASP A 59 -25.15 -21.61 -7.56
C ASP A 59 -25.54 -20.39 -6.70
N ASP A 60 -24.69 -19.99 -5.74
CA ASP A 60 -24.85 -18.72 -5.03
C ASP A 60 -24.79 -17.54 -6.02
N PRO A 61 -25.40 -16.39 -5.70
CA PRO A 61 -25.18 -15.16 -6.45
C PRO A 61 -23.68 -14.89 -6.66
N PRO A 62 -23.26 -14.41 -7.84
CA PRO A 62 -21.87 -14.11 -8.11
C PRO A 62 -21.28 -13.15 -7.07
N ILE A 63 -20.03 -13.37 -6.69
CA ILE A 63 -19.29 -12.43 -5.83
C ILE A 63 -19.40 -11.03 -6.42
N HIS A 64 -19.99 -10.11 -5.66
CA HIS A 64 -20.63 -8.92 -6.22
C HIS A 64 -19.62 -7.88 -6.70
N GLY A 65 -18.66 -7.55 -5.84
CA GLY A 65 -17.65 -6.53 -6.11
C GLY A 65 -16.54 -6.54 -5.07
N THR A 66 -15.84 -5.42 -4.96
CA THR A 66 -14.77 -5.22 -3.97
C THR A 66 -15.10 -4.05 -3.05
N PHE A 67 -15.14 -4.27 -1.74
CA PHE A 67 -15.02 -3.19 -0.77
C PHE A 67 -13.56 -2.83 -0.60
N TYR A 68 -13.26 -1.55 -0.80
CA TYR A 68 -11.92 -1.02 -0.76
C TYR A 68 -11.79 -0.07 0.43
N ASP A 69 -11.16 -0.55 1.49
CA ASP A 69 -10.86 0.21 2.70
C ASP A 69 -9.50 0.88 2.53
N VAL A 70 -9.47 2.19 2.70
CA VAL A 70 -8.23 2.95 2.62
C VAL A 70 -8.07 3.82 3.83
N TRP A 71 -6.92 3.69 4.47
CA TRP A 71 -6.46 4.66 5.45
C TRP A 71 -5.36 5.54 4.86
N HIS A 72 -5.51 6.85 5.03
CA HIS A 72 -4.52 7.84 4.63
C HIS A 72 -3.43 7.91 5.69
N LYS A 73 -2.18 7.68 5.27
CA LYS A 73 -1.01 7.90 6.12
C LYS A 73 -0.88 9.41 6.35
N PRO A 74 -0.88 9.88 7.61
CA PRO A 74 -0.72 11.29 7.91
C PRO A 74 0.58 11.83 7.29
N GLY A 75 0.48 12.93 6.54
CA GLY A 75 1.63 13.64 5.99
C GLY A 75 2.33 14.57 6.98
N THR A 76 1.79 14.69 8.20
CA THR A 76 2.35 15.58 9.24
C THR A 76 3.44 14.88 10.03
N ASN A 77 4.48 15.63 10.41
CA ASN A 77 5.54 15.16 11.30
C ASN A 77 5.31 15.69 12.72
N PRO A 78 5.99 15.12 13.75
CA PRO A 78 6.11 15.78 15.04
C PRO A 78 6.63 17.21 14.88
N LYS A 79 5.96 18.17 15.49
CA LYS A 79 6.32 19.60 15.37
C LYS A 79 6.96 20.14 16.64
N LYS A 80 7.68 21.24 16.47
CA LYS A 80 8.18 22.08 17.56
C LYS A 80 7.05 22.95 18.08
N LEU A 81 6.73 22.86 19.37
CA LEU A 81 5.77 23.74 20.03
C LEU A 81 6.32 25.18 20.08
N SER A 82 5.42 26.15 19.98
CA SER A 82 5.77 27.55 20.26
C SER A 82 6.24 27.68 21.71
N GLN A 83 7.00 28.73 22.02
CA GLN A 83 7.47 28.97 23.40
C GLN A 83 6.28 29.13 24.36
N GLY A 84 5.24 29.85 23.93
CA GLY A 84 4.00 29.97 24.70
C GLY A 84 3.25 28.63 24.85
N GLY A 85 3.21 27.81 23.79
CA GLY A 85 2.60 26.47 23.86
C GLY A 85 3.35 25.52 24.79
N SER A 86 4.69 25.58 24.79
CA SER A 86 5.53 24.77 25.67
C SER A 86 5.35 25.17 27.13
N LYS A 87 5.26 26.48 27.41
CA LYS A 87 4.97 26.98 28.76
C LYS A 87 3.60 26.54 29.25
N LYS A 88 2.56 26.72 28.42
CA LYS A 88 1.20 26.27 28.73
C LYS A 88 1.13 24.77 29.01
N PHE A 89 1.78 23.95 28.18
CA PHE A 89 1.79 22.51 28.36
C PHE A 89 2.45 22.09 29.68
N ILE A 90 3.59 22.69 30.05
CA ILE A 90 4.25 22.39 31.33
C ILE A 90 3.41 22.85 32.53
N GLU A 91 2.66 23.93 32.40
CA GLU A 91 1.79 24.45 33.46
C GLU A 91 0.48 23.66 33.60
N SER A 92 -0.13 23.23 32.50
CA SER A 92 -1.42 22.52 32.51
C SER A 92 -1.28 21.01 32.61
N GLY A 93 -0.20 20.42 32.13
CA GLY A 93 -0.09 18.97 31.91
C GLY A 93 -0.99 18.46 30.78
N GLU A 94 -1.66 19.34 30.04
CA GLU A 94 -2.65 18.97 29.03
C GLU A 94 -2.17 19.34 27.62
N TYR A 95 -2.31 18.41 26.69
CA TYR A 95 -2.05 18.63 25.28
C TYR A 95 -3.13 18.00 24.41
N CYS A 96 -3.75 18.81 23.53
CA CYS A 96 -4.81 18.34 22.62
C CYS A 96 -5.99 17.65 23.32
N GLY A 97 -6.35 18.08 24.53
CA GLY A 97 -7.45 17.48 25.31
C GLY A 97 -7.08 16.21 26.07
N GLN A 98 -5.79 15.83 26.09
CA GLN A 98 -5.28 14.67 26.81
C GLN A 98 -4.30 15.10 27.89
N GLU A 99 -4.40 14.48 29.07
CA GLU A 99 -3.50 14.70 30.20
C GLU A 99 -2.21 13.87 30.03
N PHE A 100 -1.10 14.45 30.47
CA PHE A 100 0.23 13.85 30.44
C PHE A 100 0.89 13.97 31.81
N GLU A 101 1.58 12.90 32.24
CA GLU A 101 2.40 12.91 33.45
C GLU A 101 3.69 13.67 33.18
N LEU A 102 3.88 14.77 33.90
CA LEU A 102 5.08 15.59 33.83
C LEU A 102 5.98 15.31 35.04
N SER A 103 7.22 14.89 34.77
CA SER A 103 8.22 14.76 35.82
C SER A 103 8.89 16.11 36.13
N PRO A 104 9.55 16.26 37.31
CA PRO A 104 10.40 17.42 37.59
C PRO A 104 11.57 17.60 36.61
N SER A 105 12.02 16.50 35.97
CA SER A 105 13.01 16.49 34.88
C SER A 105 12.43 16.89 33.52
N LYS A 106 11.14 17.28 33.45
CA LYS A 106 10.39 17.64 32.24
C LYS A 106 10.19 16.48 31.27
N GLU A 107 10.19 15.25 31.77
CA GLU A 107 9.78 14.08 30.99
C GLU A 107 8.26 14.09 30.81
N VAL A 108 7.81 13.61 29.66
CA VAL A 108 6.40 13.47 29.32
C VAL A 108 6.12 11.98 29.28
N ASN A 109 5.34 11.48 30.24
CA ASN A 109 5.07 10.05 30.44
C ASN A 109 6.37 9.20 30.48
N GLY A 110 7.39 9.69 31.20
CA GLY A 110 8.69 9.03 31.32
C GLY A 110 9.59 9.11 30.07
N VAL A 111 9.19 9.84 29.03
CA VAL A 111 10.00 10.09 27.84
C VAL A 111 10.56 11.51 27.88
N ALA A 112 11.89 11.64 27.84
CA ALA A 112 12.56 12.95 27.78
C ALA A 112 12.30 13.63 26.42
N PRO A 113 11.60 14.78 26.38
CA PRO A 113 11.38 15.49 25.13
C PRO A 113 12.66 16.18 24.65
N SER A 114 12.77 16.39 23.33
CA SER A 114 13.81 17.26 22.78
C SER A 114 13.45 18.73 23.03
N ILE A 115 14.30 19.43 23.80
CA ILE A 115 14.09 20.83 24.19
C ILE A 115 15.07 21.72 23.44
N VAL A 116 14.56 22.77 22.80
CA VAL A 116 15.39 23.79 22.15
C VAL A 116 15.33 25.09 22.94
N PRO A 117 16.49 25.63 23.38
CA PRO A 117 16.54 26.93 24.05
C PRO A 117 16.13 28.07 23.09
N GLY A 118 15.48 29.07 23.65
CA GLY A 118 15.09 30.30 22.96
C GLY A 118 16.14 31.41 23.04
N LYS A 119 15.91 32.50 22.30
CA LYS A 119 16.80 33.68 22.30
C LYS A 119 16.79 34.47 23.62
N LYS A 120 15.71 34.37 24.40
CA LYS A 120 15.58 35.02 25.72
C LYS A 120 15.90 34.00 26.80
N GLU A 121 16.58 34.45 27.85
CA GLU A 121 16.85 33.63 29.03
C GLU A 121 15.54 33.06 29.60
N GLY A 122 15.52 31.76 29.87
CA GLY A 122 14.32 31.05 30.34
C GLY A 122 13.30 30.69 29.27
N ALA A 123 13.45 31.14 28.02
CA ALA A 123 12.57 30.73 26.93
C ALA A 123 13.01 29.37 26.37
N PHE A 124 12.07 28.45 26.16
CA PHE A 124 12.33 27.13 25.57
C PHE A 124 11.16 26.68 24.71
N SER A 125 11.43 25.74 23.81
CA SER A 125 10.43 25.06 22.99
C SER A 125 10.61 23.57 23.11
N ILE A 126 9.52 22.85 23.32
CA ILE A 126 9.47 21.39 23.34
C ILE A 126 9.17 20.88 21.92
N PHE A 127 9.87 19.85 21.46
CA PHE A 127 9.39 19.02 20.36
C PHE A 127 8.41 17.99 20.88
N GLU A 128 7.33 17.77 20.14
CA GLU A 128 6.36 16.72 20.45
C GLU A 128 7.07 15.37 20.65
N THR A 129 6.78 14.72 21.78
CA THR A 129 7.09 13.30 21.95
C THR A 129 6.17 12.45 21.06
N PRO A 130 6.47 11.15 20.83
CA PRO A 130 5.59 10.27 20.07
C PRO A 130 4.13 10.27 20.58
N GLU A 131 3.94 10.36 21.89
CA GLU A 131 2.62 10.37 22.51
C GLU A 131 1.89 11.69 22.34
N MET A 132 2.59 12.83 22.48
CA MET A 132 2.00 14.14 22.17
C MET A 132 1.61 14.22 20.68
N TYR A 133 2.48 13.73 19.79
CA TYR A 133 2.19 13.63 18.37
C TYR A 133 0.97 12.73 18.13
N GLY A 134 0.87 11.59 18.82
CA GLY A 134 -0.28 10.69 18.80
C GLY A 134 -1.58 11.37 19.24
N ALA A 135 -1.56 12.13 20.33
CA ALA A 135 -2.73 12.87 20.82
C ALA A 135 -3.20 13.93 19.81
N ARG A 136 -2.27 14.69 19.22
CA ARG A 136 -2.60 15.64 18.16
C ARG A 136 -3.17 14.94 16.92
N LEU A 137 -2.58 13.81 16.53
CA LEU A 137 -3.04 13.06 15.38
C LEU A 137 -4.43 12.46 15.62
N LEU A 138 -4.69 11.96 16.82
CA LEU A 138 -5.99 11.43 17.20
C LEU A 138 -7.06 12.52 17.18
N GLN A 139 -6.76 13.71 17.71
CA GLN A 139 -7.64 14.87 17.63
C GLN A 139 -7.95 15.24 16.18
N ASP A 140 -6.94 15.24 15.31
CA ASP A 140 -7.11 15.55 13.88
C ASP A 140 -7.98 14.50 13.17
N ILE A 141 -7.71 13.21 13.38
CA ILE A 141 -8.54 12.09 12.88
C ILE A 141 -9.98 12.20 13.36
N ALA A 142 -10.19 12.51 14.65
CA ALA A 142 -11.53 12.67 15.21
C ALA A 142 -12.28 13.85 14.60
N SER A 143 -11.57 14.93 14.27
CA SER A 143 -12.17 16.13 13.68
C SER A 143 -12.49 16.01 12.19
N GLN A 144 -11.72 15.21 11.45
CA GLN A 144 -11.83 15.05 9.99
C GLN A 144 -11.64 13.59 9.56
N PRO A 145 -12.49 12.66 10.02
CA PRO A 145 -12.31 11.23 9.80
C PRO A 145 -12.29 10.86 8.30
N GLU A 146 -13.03 11.58 7.46
CA GLU A 146 -13.09 11.39 6.00
C GLU A 146 -11.77 11.67 5.28
N THR A 147 -10.88 12.46 5.87
CA THR A 147 -9.52 12.68 5.35
C THR A 147 -8.63 11.47 5.60
N TYR A 148 -8.89 10.74 6.69
CA TYR A 148 -8.04 9.66 7.19
C TYR A 148 -8.52 8.27 6.82
N PHE A 149 -9.82 8.08 6.64
CA PHE A 149 -10.41 6.80 6.31
C PHE A 149 -11.55 6.95 5.33
N ALA A 150 -11.57 6.08 4.33
CA ALA A 150 -12.70 5.95 3.44
C ALA A 150 -12.86 4.48 3.01
N GLN A 151 -14.10 4.04 2.97
CA GLN A 151 -14.51 2.77 2.39
C GLN A 151 -15.40 3.08 1.19
N ARG A 152 -15.07 2.51 0.02
CA ARG A 152 -15.94 2.58 -1.16
C ARG A 152 -16.07 1.20 -1.80
N GLU A 153 -17.25 0.95 -2.36
CA GLU A 153 -17.44 -0.17 -3.27
C GLU A 153 -16.82 0.17 -4.62
N ILE A 154 -15.99 -0.74 -5.12
CA ILE A 154 -15.41 -0.72 -6.45
C ILE A 154 -16.06 -1.83 -7.26
N ALA A 155 -17.09 -1.45 -8.03
CA ALA A 155 -17.82 -2.35 -8.89
C ALA A 155 -17.05 -2.64 -10.20
N ARG A 156 -17.33 -3.82 -10.77
CA ARG A 156 -16.95 -4.18 -12.14
C ARG A 156 -18.16 -4.79 -12.85
N THR A 157 -18.41 -4.35 -14.07
CA THR A 157 -19.44 -4.95 -14.91
C THR A 157 -18.94 -6.27 -15.51
N ASP A 158 -19.87 -7.14 -15.90
CA ASP A 158 -19.50 -8.40 -16.56
C ASP A 158 -18.75 -8.16 -17.88
N GLN A 159 -19.07 -7.06 -18.58
CA GLN A 159 -18.33 -6.64 -19.78
C GLN A 159 -16.87 -6.28 -19.45
N GLN A 160 -16.61 -5.58 -18.35
CA GLN A 160 -15.24 -5.28 -17.91
C GLN A 160 -14.48 -6.55 -17.55
N LEU A 161 -15.13 -7.51 -16.89
CA LEU A 161 -14.51 -8.80 -16.57
C LEU A 161 -14.22 -9.63 -17.82
N ALA A 162 -15.12 -9.64 -18.81
CA ALA A 162 -14.90 -10.30 -20.09
C ALA A 162 -13.74 -9.65 -20.87
N GLN A 163 -13.66 -8.31 -20.89
CA GLN A 163 -12.54 -7.59 -21.48
C GLN A 163 -11.22 -7.94 -20.77
N TYR A 164 -11.24 -8.00 -19.44
CA TYR A 164 -10.07 -8.39 -18.64
C TYR A 164 -9.61 -9.82 -18.97
N GLN A 165 -10.53 -10.77 -19.11
CA GLN A 165 -10.21 -12.13 -19.56
C GLN A 165 -9.56 -12.15 -20.95
N GLN A 166 -10.07 -11.36 -21.89
CA GLN A 166 -9.45 -11.24 -23.22
C GLN A 166 -8.04 -10.64 -23.14
N ASN A 167 -7.84 -9.64 -22.29
CA ASN A 167 -6.53 -9.03 -22.05
C ASN A 167 -5.54 -10.06 -21.48
N LEU A 168 -5.97 -10.90 -20.53
CA LEU A 168 -5.16 -12.00 -20.00
C LEU A 168 -4.78 -13.00 -21.09
N ALA A 169 -5.74 -13.40 -21.94
CA ALA A 169 -5.47 -14.31 -23.05
C ALA A 169 -4.45 -13.71 -24.05
N ASN A 170 -4.56 -12.42 -24.34
CA ASN A 170 -3.62 -11.71 -25.20
C ASN A 170 -2.23 -11.62 -24.56
N LEU A 171 -2.15 -11.36 -23.25
CA LEU A 171 -0.89 -11.34 -22.52
C LEU A 171 -0.19 -12.71 -22.56
N VAL A 172 -0.93 -13.80 -22.38
CA VAL A 172 -0.39 -15.17 -22.49
C VAL A 172 0.16 -15.44 -23.89
N LYS A 173 -0.56 -15.03 -24.94
CA LYS A 173 -0.08 -15.16 -26.34
C LYS A 173 1.21 -14.37 -26.56
N LEU A 174 1.28 -13.13 -26.06
CA LEU A 174 2.48 -12.30 -26.15
C LEU A 174 3.67 -12.94 -25.43
N ILE A 175 3.47 -13.44 -24.20
CA ILE A 175 4.53 -14.12 -23.43
C ILE A 175 5.05 -15.33 -24.20
N ARG A 176 4.16 -16.16 -24.76
CA ARG A 176 4.57 -17.33 -25.58
C ARG A 176 5.34 -16.91 -26.82
N TYR A 177 4.86 -15.89 -27.54
CA TYR A 177 5.53 -15.36 -28.72
C TYR A 177 6.95 -14.88 -28.40
N VAL A 178 7.09 -14.07 -27.34
CA VAL A 178 8.40 -13.59 -26.86
C VAL A 178 9.31 -14.75 -26.43
N GLN A 179 8.75 -15.76 -25.75
CA GLN A 179 9.49 -16.94 -25.33
C GLN A 179 9.96 -17.81 -26.50
N GLU A 180 9.14 -17.97 -27.54
CA GLU A 180 9.46 -18.76 -28.74
C GLU A 180 10.53 -18.07 -29.59
N HIS A 181 10.45 -16.75 -29.75
CA HIS A 181 11.36 -15.98 -30.61
C HIS A 181 12.57 -15.39 -29.87
N GLY A 182 12.64 -15.55 -28.54
CA GLY A 182 13.73 -15.01 -27.73
C GLY A 182 13.76 -13.47 -27.66
N LEU A 183 12.61 -12.81 -27.84
CA LEU A 183 12.51 -11.34 -27.95
C LEU A 183 12.32 -10.65 -26.58
N TRP A 184 13.07 -11.07 -25.57
CA TRP A 184 12.97 -10.49 -24.23
C TRP A 184 13.54 -9.07 -24.22
N TYR A 185 12.74 -8.09 -23.83
CA TYR A 185 13.16 -6.71 -23.71
C TYR A 185 13.49 -6.36 -22.26
N GLY A 186 14.46 -5.45 -22.09
CA GLY A 186 14.80 -4.90 -20.78
C GLY A 186 13.77 -3.89 -20.29
N HIS A 187 13.57 -3.84 -18.97
CA HIS A 187 12.72 -2.82 -18.34
C HIS A 187 13.43 -2.19 -17.13
N ASP A 188 14.36 -1.27 -17.39
CA ASP A 188 15.30 -0.70 -16.41
C ASP A 188 14.63 -0.10 -15.18
N ARG A 189 13.46 0.50 -15.35
CA ARG A 189 12.68 1.06 -14.22
C ARG A 189 12.31 0.03 -13.15
N MET A 190 12.24 -1.27 -13.49
CA MET A 190 11.95 -2.31 -12.49
C MET A 190 13.17 -2.60 -11.61
N CYS A 191 14.39 -2.32 -12.07
CA CYS A 191 15.60 -2.54 -11.28
C CYS A 191 15.73 -1.57 -10.09
N GLU A 192 15.09 -0.41 -10.17
CA GLU A 192 15.06 0.61 -9.12
C GLU A 192 13.85 0.48 -8.17
N SER A 193 12.97 -0.49 -8.41
CA SER A 193 11.79 -0.74 -7.59
C SER A 193 12.18 -1.21 -6.17
N PRO A 194 11.34 -0.96 -5.13
CA PRO A 194 11.61 -1.36 -3.73
C PRO A 194 11.85 -2.87 -3.48
N PHE A 195 11.67 -3.71 -4.50
CA PHE A 195 11.97 -5.14 -4.49
C PHE A 195 12.89 -5.44 -5.68
N ARG A 196 14.20 -5.24 -5.46
CA ARG A 196 15.19 -5.35 -6.52
C ARG A 196 15.22 -6.76 -7.10
N CYS A 197 15.43 -6.83 -8.41
CA CYS A 197 15.60 -8.09 -9.11
C CYS A 197 16.86 -8.81 -8.63
N ASP A 198 16.75 -10.07 -8.20
CA ASP A 198 17.89 -10.90 -7.80
C ASP A 198 18.90 -11.11 -8.95
N PHE A 199 18.43 -10.98 -10.19
CA PHE A 199 19.26 -11.06 -11.39
C PHE A 199 19.92 -9.71 -11.77
N LEU A 200 19.78 -8.65 -10.97
CA LEU A 200 20.42 -7.36 -11.23
C LEU A 200 21.96 -7.44 -11.32
N PRO A 201 22.66 -8.19 -10.44
CA PRO A 201 24.11 -8.37 -10.56
C PRO A 201 24.49 -9.01 -11.90
N ILE A 202 23.71 -10.00 -12.34
CA ILE A 202 23.91 -10.71 -13.60
C ILE A 202 23.64 -9.76 -14.78
N ARG A 203 22.54 -8.99 -14.72
CA ARG A 203 22.12 -8.05 -15.76
C ARG A 203 23.16 -6.97 -16.06
N ASN A 204 23.76 -6.39 -15.02
CA ASN A 204 24.80 -5.38 -15.15
C ASN A 204 26.11 -5.94 -15.73
N THR A 205 26.29 -7.26 -15.68
CA THR A 205 27.36 -7.99 -16.35
C THR A 205 26.98 -8.53 -17.73
N VAL A 206 25.77 -8.38 -18.26
CA VAL A 206 25.39 -8.97 -19.58
C VAL A 206 26.05 -8.26 -20.78
N GLY A 207 26.67 -7.10 -20.58
CA GLY A 207 27.67 -6.58 -21.54
C GLY A 207 29.02 -7.33 -21.51
N CYS A 208 29.22 -8.23 -20.55
CA CYS A 208 30.47 -8.90 -20.20
C CYS A 208 30.33 -10.42 -19.94
N LEU A 209 29.11 -10.99 -19.92
CA LEU A 209 28.88 -12.42 -19.78
C LEU A 209 28.89 -13.05 -21.16
N ASN A 210 30.02 -13.66 -21.50
CA ASN A 210 30.20 -14.41 -22.72
C ASN A 210 29.53 -15.78 -22.59
N VAL A 211 28.20 -15.86 -22.77
CA VAL A 211 27.40 -17.10 -22.62
C VAL A 211 27.73 -18.18 -23.69
N GLU A 212 28.66 -17.86 -24.59
CA GLU A 212 29.27 -18.79 -25.55
C GLU A 212 30.32 -19.70 -24.88
N GLU A 213 31.04 -19.19 -23.87
CA GLU A 213 31.96 -19.96 -23.03
C GLU A 213 31.17 -20.56 -21.84
N GLU A 214 31.62 -21.69 -21.30
CA GLU A 214 30.88 -22.55 -20.34
C GLU A 214 30.53 -21.91 -18.97
N ASP A 215 30.64 -20.59 -18.83
CA ASP A 215 30.33 -19.79 -17.65
C ASP A 215 28.83 -19.55 -17.46
N VAL A 216 28.06 -20.64 -17.30
CA VAL A 216 26.68 -20.55 -16.82
C VAL A 216 26.73 -20.37 -15.30
N PRO A 217 26.14 -19.29 -14.73
CA PRO A 217 26.14 -19.07 -13.28
C PRO A 217 25.52 -20.26 -12.53
N GLU A 218 25.98 -20.48 -11.29
CA GLU A 218 25.48 -21.58 -10.46
C GLU A 218 23.95 -21.56 -10.34
N GLY A 219 23.31 -22.70 -10.59
CA GLY A 219 21.85 -22.84 -10.58
C GLY A 219 21.13 -22.50 -11.90
N PHE A 220 21.84 -22.01 -12.92
CA PHE A 220 21.26 -21.71 -14.24
C PHE A 220 21.54 -22.82 -15.25
N LYS A 221 20.73 -22.86 -16.31
CA LYS A 221 20.92 -23.77 -17.46
C LYS A 221 20.82 -22.97 -18.75
N LYS A 222 21.74 -23.23 -19.69
CA LYS A 222 21.67 -22.66 -21.05
C LYS A 222 20.43 -23.22 -21.75
N ARG A 223 19.60 -22.34 -22.29
CA ARG A 223 18.45 -22.75 -23.11
C ARG A 223 18.97 -23.15 -24.48
N GLU A 224 18.83 -24.41 -24.85
CA GLU A 224 19.17 -24.88 -26.20
C GLU A 224 18.31 -24.13 -27.24
N LYS A 225 18.95 -23.59 -28.29
CA LYS A 225 18.22 -23.08 -29.45
C LYS A 225 17.51 -24.26 -30.09
N LYS A 226 16.19 -24.15 -30.31
CA LYS A 226 15.51 -25.05 -31.24
C LYS A 226 16.16 -24.84 -32.61
N SER A 227 16.72 -25.89 -33.18
CA SER A 227 17.10 -25.92 -34.58
C SER A 227 15.82 -25.74 -35.42
N ASP A 228 15.81 -24.69 -36.25
CA ASP A 228 14.74 -24.45 -37.23
C ASP A 228 14.66 -25.57 -38.28
#